data_AF-A0A2K1L8D4-F1
#
_entry.id   AF-A0A2K1L8D4-F1
#
_cell.length_a   1.000
_cell.length_b   1.000
_cell.length_c   1.000
_cell.angle_alpha   90.00
_cell.angle_beta   90.00
_cell.angle_gamma   90.00
#
_symmetry.space_group_name_H-M   'P 1'
#
loop_
_entity.id
_entity.type
_entity.pdbx_description
1 polymer ?
#
loop_
_entity_poly.entity_id
_entity_poly.type
_entity_poly.pdbx_seq_one_letter_code
_entity_poly.pdbx_strand_id
1 'polypeptide(L)'
;MAVLCLRWRITGCEYRLAGFRYAVTVISNAAAKRSPPSTTALQQYSPRNPSDISPTWFAFQQFIGGQESLTVEHLWKQDLEKIQDARPSFCRYSATYSPPACADRKLPTPYTRSPQRPPPANKMALRAPNKNLIRFRCFWKTTVIFEVLKNRGWTETNSELDWDFFWSDVGWMYEFFDHIHLADHQRFNHFRNYYELTRKDLLIKNLKRMKKTLERDGQTVEAGKYNFFPQTYALPAEYGLFVEEFKRMSPDPKLTKLPKGAKSLQEVGVWIMKPVGKARGRGIFLFTRLSQISEWKKDHRWKIENPQVENYIVQRYIDNPYLIGGKKFDLRLYVCVLSYAPLKAYVYRSGFARFTIAHFTVKKEDIVNNLVHLTNFSIQKHAPTFKSKTGTKWSLHSLKMHMISKHGEQEVNALFHKIHMLILRSLLAVQNVIIQDKHCFELYGYDILVDDTLKPWILEVNASPSLAADTPVDHELKYGMLDDVLTLVDMEHKLPPQSLTQVGGFDVLIDQTAPPAAKPPQQSHLLGCYNDRLENLKELRKPARQSTA
;
A
#
# COMPACT_ATOMS: atom_id res chain seq x y z
N MET A 1 -32.68 18.26 -14.98
CA MET A 1 -31.44 17.73 -15.59
C MET A 1 -30.35 18.79 -15.70
N ALA A 2 -30.54 19.93 -16.39
CA ALA A 2 -29.47 20.94 -16.56
C ALA A 2 -29.04 21.68 -15.26
N VAL A 3 -29.94 21.89 -14.29
CA VAL A 3 -29.63 22.56 -13.01
C VAL A 3 -28.85 21.64 -12.04
N LEU A 4 -28.98 20.32 -12.18
CA LEU A 4 -28.23 19.33 -11.39
C LEU A 4 -26.77 19.19 -11.86
N CYS A 5 -26.49 19.40 -13.15
CA CYS A 5 -25.13 19.37 -13.70
C CYS A 5 -24.27 20.57 -13.26
N LEU A 6 -24.88 21.73 -12.98
CA LEU A 6 -24.12 22.93 -12.59
C LEU A 6 -23.70 22.92 -11.12
N ARG A 7 -24.47 22.29 -10.22
CA ARG A 7 -24.17 22.24 -8.78
C ARG A 7 -23.13 21.18 -8.39
N TRP A 8 -22.91 20.17 -9.22
CA TRP A 8 -21.94 19.09 -8.98
C TRP A 8 -20.51 19.40 -9.43
N ARG A 9 -20.29 20.50 -10.16
CA ARG A 9 -18.95 20.95 -10.57
C ARG A 9 -18.18 21.71 -9.47
N ILE A 10 -18.85 22.05 -8.35
CA ILE A 10 -18.27 22.87 -7.28
C ILE A 10 -17.88 22.03 -6.04
N THR A 11 -18.33 20.78 -5.92
CA THR A 11 -17.99 19.89 -4.79
C THR A 11 -17.25 18.64 -5.28
N GLY A 12 -15.93 18.75 -5.42
CA GLY A 12 -15.04 17.71 -5.97
C GLY A 12 -15.08 16.36 -5.24
N CYS A 13 -16.00 15.48 -5.64
CA CYS A 13 -16.18 14.14 -5.09
C CYS A 13 -16.27 13.11 -6.22
N GLU A 14 -15.12 12.55 -6.64
CA GLU A 14 -15.02 11.59 -7.77
C GLU A 14 -15.45 10.14 -7.44
N TYR A 15 -15.81 9.82 -6.19
CA TYR A 15 -16.05 8.44 -5.74
C TYR A 15 -17.39 7.80 -6.14
N ARG A 16 -18.22 8.41 -6.97
CA ARG A 16 -19.55 7.87 -7.34
C ARG A 16 -19.83 7.75 -8.84
N LEU A 17 -18.84 8.02 -9.70
CA LEU A 17 -19.03 8.04 -11.16
C LEU A 17 -19.05 6.65 -11.82
N ALA A 18 -18.35 5.65 -11.27
CA ALA A 18 -18.27 4.31 -11.87
C ALA A 18 -19.58 3.51 -11.71
N GLY A 19 -20.16 3.49 -10.50
CA GLY A 19 -21.42 2.78 -10.23
C GLY A 19 -22.63 3.43 -10.91
N PHE A 20 -22.64 4.77 -11.05
CA PHE A 20 -23.74 5.49 -11.69
C PHE A 20 -23.73 5.32 -13.22
N ARG A 21 -22.54 5.30 -13.86
CA ARG A 21 -22.45 5.02 -15.30
C ARG A 21 -22.93 3.62 -15.64
N TYR A 22 -22.59 2.61 -14.83
CA TYR A 22 -23.06 1.24 -15.01
C TYR A 22 -24.58 1.11 -14.86
N ALA A 23 -25.16 1.74 -13.83
CA ALA A 23 -26.61 1.74 -13.62
C ALA A 23 -27.38 2.45 -14.75
N VAL A 24 -26.87 3.58 -15.25
CA VAL A 24 -27.50 4.33 -16.34
C VAL A 24 -27.43 3.56 -17.67
N THR A 25 -26.32 2.88 -17.98
CA THR A 25 -26.20 2.08 -19.21
C THR A 25 -27.11 0.85 -19.18
N VAL A 26 -27.25 0.19 -18.03
CA VAL A 26 -28.14 -0.99 -17.88
C VAL A 26 -29.62 -0.58 -17.95
N ILE A 27 -30.00 0.56 -17.36
CA ILE A 27 -31.37 1.08 -17.40
C ILE A 27 -31.73 1.62 -18.78
N SER A 28 -30.82 2.31 -19.48
CA SER A 28 -31.05 2.78 -20.86
C SER A 28 -31.17 1.63 -21.86
N ASN A 29 -30.41 0.54 -21.68
CA ASN A 29 -30.51 -0.63 -22.56
C ASN A 29 -31.78 -1.46 -22.30
N ALA A 30 -32.30 -1.47 -21.07
CA ALA A 30 -33.57 -2.11 -20.73
C ALA A 30 -34.79 -1.31 -21.24
N ALA A 31 -34.70 0.03 -21.26
CA ALA A 31 -35.76 0.92 -21.74
C ALA A 31 -35.91 0.94 -23.28
N ALA A 32 -34.89 0.53 -24.03
CA ALA A 32 -34.89 0.56 -25.50
C ALA A 32 -35.69 -0.59 -26.17
N LYS A 33 -36.28 -1.53 -25.41
CA LYS A 33 -36.93 -2.75 -25.96
C LYS A 33 -38.43 -2.88 -25.73
N ARG A 34 -39.14 -1.87 -25.23
CA ARG A 34 -40.62 -1.94 -25.09
C ARG A 34 -41.27 -0.60 -25.44
N SER A 35 -42.24 -0.65 -26.34
CA SER A 35 -43.15 0.44 -26.69
C SER A 35 -43.92 0.94 -25.46
N PRO A 36 -44.32 2.23 -25.41
CA PRO A 36 -44.86 2.82 -24.19
C PRO A 36 -46.36 2.49 -24.04
N PRO A 37 -46.85 2.12 -22.85
CA PRO A 37 -48.24 2.32 -22.51
C PRO A 37 -48.45 3.67 -21.80
N SER A 38 -49.64 4.20 -21.97
CA SER A 38 -50.13 5.47 -21.45
C SER A 38 -50.15 5.55 -19.92
N THR A 39 -50.00 6.77 -19.41
CA THR A 39 -50.27 7.17 -18.03
C THR A 39 -51.68 6.77 -17.63
N THR A 40 -51.85 5.62 -16.96
CA THR A 40 -52.74 5.33 -15.81
C THR A 40 -52.69 3.81 -15.52
N ALA A 41 -51.70 3.32 -14.76
CA ALA A 41 -51.73 2.00 -14.09
C ALA A 41 -50.44 1.76 -13.28
N LEU A 42 -50.33 2.38 -12.09
CA LEU A 42 -49.28 2.05 -11.11
C LEU A 42 -49.91 1.97 -9.71
N GLN A 43 -50.94 1.14 -9.55
CA GLN A 43 -51.35 0.61 -8.27
C GLN A 43 -51.70 -0.87 -8.48
N GLN A 44 -51.09 -1.74 -7.68
CA GLN A 44 -51.20 -3.21 -7.65
C GLN A 44 -50.33 -3.99 -8.65
N TYR A 45 -49.09 -4.29 -8.24
CA TYR A 45 -48.40 -5.51 -8.66
C TYR A 45 -47.70 -6.13 -7.44
N SER A 46 -48.14 -7.33 -7.05
CA SER A 46 -47.52 -8.16 -6.02
C SER A 46 -47.29 -9.55 -6.63
N PRO A 47 -46.06 -10.08 -6.73
CA PRO A 47 -45.83 -11.38 -7.34
C PRO A 47 -46.12 -12.51 -6.34
N ARG A 48 -47.00 -13.45 -6.72
CA ARG A 48 -47.41 -14.62 -5.93
C ARG A 48 -46.60 -15.91 -6.20
N ASN A 49 -45.41 -15.86 -6.80
CA ASN A 49 -44.58 -17.08 -6.97
C ASN A 49 -43.06 -16.82 -6.84
N PRO A 50 -42.27 -17.73 -6.22
CA PRO A 50 -40.86 -17.48 -5.89
C PRO A 50 -39.86 -17.71 -7.03
N SER A 51 -40.29 -18.10 -8.23
CA SER A 51 -39.38 -18.47 -9.33
C SER A 51 -39.03 -17.35 -10.32
N ASP A 52 -39.56 -16.13 -10.14
CA ASP A 52 -39.34 -14.99 -11.07
C ASP A 52 -38.58 -13.79 -10.43
N ILE A 53 -37.81 -14.02 -9.37
CA ILE A 53 -37.08 -12.94 -8.69
C ILE A 53 -35.70 -12.75 -9.34
N SER A 54 -35.56 -11.69 -10.13
CA SER A 54 -34.27 -11.24 -10.68
C SER A 54 -33.29 -10.80 -9.57
N PRO A 55 -31.97 -11.07 -9.71
CA PRO A 55 -30.92 -10.64 -8.77
C PRO A 55 -30.91 -9.14 -8.46
N THR A 56 -31.50 -8.32 -9.32
CA THR A 56 -31.63 -6.86 -9.16
C THR A 56 -32.58 -6.44 -8.03
N TRP A 57 -33.55 -7.27 -7.64
CA TRP A 57 -34.49 -6.96 -6.56
C TRP A 57 -33.86 -7.11 -5.16
N PHE A 58 -32.99 -8.11 -4.98
CA PHE A 58 -32.22 -8.32 -3.75
C PHE A 58 -31.18 -7.21 -3.52
N ALA A 59 -30.54 -6.72 -4.58
CA ALA A 59 -29.59 -5.61 -4.49
C ALA A 59 -30.25 -4.28 -4.06
N PHE A 60 -31.53 -4.09 -4.40
CA PHE A 60 -32.28 -2.89 -4.01
C PHE A 60 -32.72 -2.93 -2.53
N GLN A 61 -33.13 -4.09 -2.00
CA GLN A 61 -33.47 -4.22 -0.58
C GLN A 61 -32.26 -4.14 0.35
N GLN A 62 -31.08 -4.63 -0.07
CA GLN A 62 -29.85 -4.48 0.71
C GLN A 62 -29.35 -3.02 0.81
N PHE A 63 -29.71 -2.15 -0.13
CA PHE A 63 -29.31 -0.75 -0.11
C PHE A 63 -30.18 0.13 0.81
N ILE A 64 -31.42 -0.28 1.08
CA ILE A 64 -32.41 0.48 1.86
C ILE A 64 -32.55 -0.05 3.31
N GLY A 65 -32.21 -1.31 3.58
CA GLY A 65 -32.38 -1.94 4.89
C GLY A 65 -31.30 -1.59 5.90
N GLY A 66 -31.36 -0.39 6.49
CA GLY A 66 -30.51 -0.08 7.63
C GLY A 66 -30.46 1.38 8.08
N GLN A 67 -31.60 2.03 8.30
CA GLN A 67 -31.78 3.06 9.34
C GLN A 67 -33.26 3.14 9.74
N GLU A 68 -33.50 3.17 11.05
CA GLU A 68 -34.80 3.44 11.65
C GLU A 68 -35.31 4.84 11.26
N SER A 69 -36.64 4.93 11.22
CA SER A 69 -37.48 6.05 10.80
C SER A 69 -37.04 7.46 11.20
N LEU A 70 -36.71 8.30 10.20
CA LEU A 70 -36.87 9.75 10.25
C LEU A 70 -37.43 10.21 8.90
N THR A 71 -38.62 10.81 8.91
CA THR A 71 -39.34 11.25 7.72
C THR A 71 -38.64 12.43 7.02
N VAL A 72 -38.50 12.31 5.70
CA VAL A 72 -37.77 13.22 4.79
C VAL A 72 -38.29 14.67 4.82
N GLU A 73 -39.50 14.92 5.31
CA GLU A 73 -40.07 16.27 5.46
C GLU A 73 -39.38 17.12 6.55
N HIS A 74 -38.80 16.51 7.58
CA HIS A 74 -38.21 17.27 8.70
C HIS A 74 -36.83 17.86 8.36
N LEU A 75 -36.06 17.20 7.50
CA LEU A 75 -34.77 17.69 7.00
C LEU A 75 -34.93 18.82 5.98
N TRP A 76 -36.08 18.90 5.29
CA TRP A 76 -36.32 19.93 4.27
C TRP A 76 -36.62 21.32 4.88
N LYS A 77 -37.24 21.40 6.05
CA LYS A 77 -37.59 22.67 6.69
C LYS A 77 -36.42 23.35 7.43
N GLN A 78 -35.49 22.58 8.00
CA GLN A 78 -34.35 23.16 8.75
C GLN A 78 -33.27 23.80 7.86
N ASP A 79 -33.17 23.38 6.58
CA ASP A 79 -32.15 23.90 5.66
C ASP A 79 -32.60 25.15 4.89
N LEU A 80 -33.90 25.45 4.86
CA LEU A 80 -34.44 26.65 4.20
C LEU A 80 -34.26 27.93 5.04
N GLU A 81 -34.30 27.83 6.38
CA GLU A 81 -34.11 28.99 7.27
C GLU A 81 -32.64 29.46 7.34
N LYS A 82 -31.68 28.62 6.92
CA LYS A 82 -30.23 28.97 6.95
C LYS A 82 -29.71 29.67 5.69
N ILE A 83 -30.53 29.80 4.64
CA ILE A 83 -30.09 30.33 3.33
C ILE A 83 -30.48 31.82 3.15
N GLN A 84 -31.26 32.42 4.05
CA GLN A 84 -31.69 33.82 3.89
C GLN A 84 -30.67 34.88 4.33
N ASP A 85 -29.54 34.53 4.97
CA ASP A 85 -28.65 35.51 5.62
C ASP A 85 -27.24 35.71 5.00
N ALA A 86 -26.99 35.23 3.78
CA ALA A 86 -25.68 35.42 3.13
C ALA A 86 -25.77 36.30 1.87
N ARG A 87 -25.70 37.63 2.03
CA ARG A 87 -25.39 38.57 0.94
C ARG A 87 -23.87 38.73 0.79
N PRO A 88 -23.29 38.66 -0.43
CA PRO A 88 -21.93 39.13 -0.68
C PRO A 88 -21.92 40.57 -1.21
N SER A 89 -21.07 41.38 -0.59
CA SER A 89 -20.73 42.76 -0.93
C SER A 89 -20.00 42.86 -2.27
N PHE A 90 -20.50 43.72 -3.16
CA PHE A 90 -19.81 44.14 -4.39
C PHE A 90 -18.62 45.05 -4.06
N CYS A 91 -17.46 44.81 -4.71
CA CYS A 91 -16.42 45.82 -4.84
C CYS A 91 -16.00 45.93 -6.31
N ARG A 92 -16.19 47.14 -6.86
CA ARG A 92 -15.84 47.57 -8.21
C ARG A 92 -14.33 47.78 -8.33
N TYR A 93 -13.74 47.43 -9.48
CA TYR A 93 -12.65 48.21 -10.05
C TYR A 93 -12.79 48.28 -11.57
N SER A 94 -12.78 49.51 -12.07
CA SER A 94 -12.82 49.92 -13.46
C SER A 94 -11.44 49.83 -14.11
N ALA A 95 -11.38 49.44 -15.38
CA ALA A 95 -10.35 49.94 -16.29
C ALA A 95 -10.90 49.96 -17.72
N THR A 96 -11.08 51.19 -18.20
CA THR A 96 -11.38 51.64 -19.56
C THR A 96 -10.26 51.28 -20.54
N TYR A 97 -10.57 50.83 -21.76
CA TYR A 97 -9.85 51.23 -22.99
C TYR A 97 -10.67 50.88 -24.24
N SER A 98 -10.94 51.90 -25.07
CA SER A 98 -11.61 51.83 -26.37
C SER A 98 -10.59 51.67 -27.52
N PRO A 99 -10.99 51.18 -28.70
CA PRO A 99 -10.09 50.86 -29.82
C PRO A 99 -10.03 51.97 -30.89
N PRO A 100 -9.05 51.89 -31.80
CA PRO A 100 -9.25 52.23 -33.22
C PRO A 100 -8.62 51.15 -34.12
N ALA A 101 -8.71 51.12 -35.44
CA ALA A 101 -9.66 51.55 -36.48
C ALA A 101 -9.21 50.83 -37.77
N CYS A 102 -10.11 50.67 -38.72
CA CYS A 102 -9.96 49.91 -39.97
C CYS A 102 -9.16 50.69 -41.04
N ALA A 103 -8.41 49.99 -41.91
CA ALA A 103 -8.00 50.51 -43.23
C ALA A 103 -7.79 49.38 -44.26
N ASP A 104 -8.29 49.64 -45.47
CA ASP A 104 -8.48 48.79 -46.64
C ASP A 104 -7.23 48.20 -47.32
N ARG A 105 -7.38 47.01 -47.95
CA ARG A 105 -6.98 46.80 -49.37
C ARG A 105 -7.48 45.49 -49.99
N LYS A 106 -8.46 45.66 -50.91
CA LYS A 106 -8.65 45.09 -52.27
C LYS A 106 -8.42 43.59 -52.56
N LEU A 107 -9.52 42.93 -52.94
CA LEU A 107 -9.61 41.69 -53.72
C LEU A 107 -9.37 41.92 -55.23
N PRO A 108 -9.04 40.85 -55.98
CA PRO A 108 -9.77 40.53 -57.20
C PRO A 108 -10.27 39.08 -57.28
N THR A 109 -11.22 38.86 -58.19
CA THR A 109 -12.24 37.79 -58.28
C THR A 109 -11.84 36.67 -59.31
N PRO A 110 -12.75 35.83 -59.89
CA PRO A 110 -12.87 34.40 -59.56
C PRO A 110 -12.73 33.45 -60.78
N TYR A 111 -12.24 32.22 -60.63
CA TYR A 111 -12.38 31.20 -61.70
C TYR A 111 -12.64 29.77 -61.19
N THR A 112 -13.85 29.30 -61.50
CA THR A 112 -14.31 27.97 -61.99
C THR A 112 -13.73 26.66 -61.44
N ARG A 113 -14.64 25.79 -60.97
CA ARG A 113 -14.46 24.36 -60.66
C ARG A 113 -14.29 23.48 -61.91
N SER A 114 -13.48 22.43 -61.82
CA SER A 114 -13.81 21.06 -62.25
C SER A 114 -12.82 20.03 -61.63
N PRO A 115 -13.20 18.73 -61.50
CA PRO A 115 -12.63 17.82 -60.51
C PRO A 115 -11.49 16.96 -61.08
N GLN A 116 -10.40 16.78 -60.31
CA GLN A 116 -9.35 15.81 -60.66
C GLN A 116 -8.92 14.97 -59.44
N ARG A 117 -8.59 13.71 -59.78
CA ARG A 117 -8.36 12.50 -58.96
C ARG A 117 -7.31 12.65 -57.85
N PRO A 118 -7.35 11.81 -56.80
CA PRO A 118 -6.33 11.83 -55.74
C PRO A 118 -5.00 11.24 -56.26
N PRO A 119 -3.84 11.87 -55.98
CA PRO A 119 -2.53 11.25 -56.19
C PRO A 119 -2.10 10.45 -54.93
N PRO A 120 -1.10 9.56 -55.07
CA PRO A 120 -1.03 8.31 -54.35
C PRO A 120 -0.37 8.42 -52.97
N ALA A 121 -0.64 7.40 -52.15
CA ALA A 121 0.05 7.14 -50.90
C ALA A 121 1.56 7.23 -51.08
N ASN A 122 2.21 8.15 -50.38
CA ASN A 122 3.65 8.12 -50.26
C ASN A 122 4.13 8.67 -48.92
N LYS A 123 4.93 7.80 -48.28
CA LYS A 123 5.93 8.05 -47.23
C LYS A 123 5.36 8.47 -45.87
N MET A 124 5.32 7.49 -44.98
CA MET A 124 5.50 7.71 -43.54
C MET A 124 6.65 8.71 -43.38
N ALA A 125 6.31 9.96 -43.04
CA ALA A 125 7.27 10.88 -42.49
C ALA A 125 7.78 10.23 -41.20
N LEU A 126 9.02 9.74 -41.24
CA LEU A 126 9.80 9.45 -40.05
C LEU A 126 9.70 10.70 -39.17
N ARG A 127 8.88 10.61 -38.11
CA ARG A 127 8.84 11.62 -37.06
C ARG A 127 10.27 11.79 -36.57
N ALA A 128 10.80 13.02 -36.66
CA ALA A 128 11.98 13.40 -35.91
C ALA A 128 11.76 13.02 -34.43
N PRO A 129 12.76 12.45 -33.73
CA PRO A 129 12.60 12.06 -32.34
C PRO A 129 12.40 13.32 -31.50
N ASN A 130 11.16 13.57 -31.10
CA ASN A 130 10.87 14.55 -30.06
C ASN A 130 11.66 14.11 -28.83
N LYS A 131 12.43 15.02 -28.23
CA LYS A 131 13.14 14.81 -26.96
C LYS A 131 12.25 14.01 -26.00
N ASN A 132 12.68 12.79 -25.67
CA ASN A 132 12.01 11.76 -24.88
C ASN A 132 11.16 12.31 -23.73
N LEU A 133 9.88 12.59 -23.99
CA LEU A 133 8.94 13.01 -22.96
C LEU A 133 8.27 11.75 -22.40
N ILE A 134 8.77 11.27 -21.28
CA ILE A 134 8.20 10.09 -20.60
C ILE A 134 6.75 10.41 -20.22
N ARG A 135 5.83 9.55 -20.65
CA ARG A 135 4.40 9.64 -20.36
C ARG A 135 4.06 8.76 -19.19
N PHE A 136 3.33 9.29 -18.23
CA PHE A 136 2.96 8.55 -17.03
C PHE A 136 1.45 8.48 -16.83
N ARG A 137 1.02 7.39 -16.22
CA ARG A 137 -0.31 7.23 -15.64
C ARG A 137 -0.18 6.99 -14.14
N CYS A 138 -1.11 7.52 -13.36
CA CYS A 138 -1.13 7.35 -11.91
C CYS A 138 -2.58 7.38 -11.41
N PHE A 139 -3.01 6.36 -10.66
CA PHE A 139 -4.38 6.31 -10.13
C PHE A 139 -4.65 7.42 -9.11
N TRP A 140 -3.69 7.72 -8.24
CA TRP A 140 -3.92 8.62 -7.10
C TRP A 140 -3.26 9.99 -7.29
N LYS A 141 -4.02 10.93 -7.84
CA LYS A 141 -3.51 12.29 -8.13
C LYS A 141 -3.18 13.13 -6.89
N THR A 142 -3.66 12.74 -5.71
CA THR A 142 -3.44 13.44 -4.43
C THR A 142 -2.26 12.88 -3.62
N THR A 143 -1.48 11.97 -4.19
CA THR A 143 -0.36 11.32 -3.49
C THR A 143 0.98 11.93 -3.85
N VAL A 144 1.97 11.76 -2.98
CA VAL A 144 3.34 12.26 -3.17
C VAL A 144 3.96 11.75 -4.47
N ILE A 145 3.63 10.54 -4.93
CA ILE A 145 4.15 10.03 -6.20
C ILE A 145 3.69 10.85 -7.41
N PHE A 146 2.45 11.33 -7.43
CA PHE A 146 1.96 12.17 -8.52
C PHE A 146 2.74 13.48 -8.59
N GLU A 147 3.03 14.08 -7.44
CA GLU A 147 3.86 15.28 -7.33
C GLU A 147 5.29 15.03 -7.87
N VAL A 148 5.93 13.93 -7.46
CA VAL A 148 7.27 13.55 -7.95
C VAL A 148 7.28 13.38 -9.47
N LEU A 149 6.29 12.67 -10.03
CA LEU A 149 6.20 12.43 -11.48
C LEU A 149 6.07 13.76 -12.26
N LYS A 150 5.25 14.71 -11.76
CA LYS A 150 5.13 16.05 -12.35
C LYS A 150 6.43 16.86 -12.22
N ASN A 151 7.07 16.83 -11.06
CA ASN A 151 8.31 17.59 -10.80
C ASN A 151 9.51 17.08 -11.60
N ARG A 152 9.47 15.82 -12.05
CA ARG A 152 10.44 15.26 -13.02
C ARG A 152 10.23 15.73 -14.46
N GLY A 153 9.15 16.45 -14.74
CA GLY A 153 8.80 16.90 -16.09
C GLY A 153 8.16 15.82 -16.95
N TRP A 154 7.69 14.71 -16.35
CA TRP A 154 6.97 13.68 -17.09
C TRP A 154 5.55 14.15 -17.41
N THR A 155 4.98 13.65 -18.50
CA THR A 155 3.66 14.09 -18.99
C THR A 155 2.59 13.09 -18.63
N GLU A 156 1.52 13.56 -17.98
CA GLU A 156 0.39 12.70 -17.63
C GLU A 156 -0.41 12.33 -18.88
N THR A 157 -0.77 11.06 -19.00
CA THR A 157 -1.67 10.54 -20.04
C THR A 157 -2.91 9.92 -19.41
N ASN A 158 -4.05 10.07 -20.08
CA ASN A 158 -5.29 9.39 -19.74
C ASN A 158 -5.51 8.13 -20.60
N SER A 159 -4.55 7.78 -21.47
CA SER A 159 -4.65 6.58 -22.29
C SER A 159 -4.57 5.33 -21.43
N GLU A 160 -5.39 4.33 -21.77
CA GLU A 160 -5.40 3.05 -21.06
C GLU A 160 -4.12 2.23 -21.30
N LEU A 161 -3.53 2.34 -22.49
CA LEU A 161 -2.40 1.52 -22.94
C LEU A 161 -1.18 2.34 -23.39
N ASP A 162 -1.37 3.61 -23.74
CA ASP A 162 -0.31 4.46 -24.29
C ASP A 162 0.33 5.33 -23.20
N TRP A 163 1.11 4.67 -22.35
CA TRP A 163 1.89 5.22 -21.24
C TRP A 163 3.25 4.53 -21.20
N ASP A 164 4.29 5.21 -20.72
CA ASP A 164 5.63 4.62 -20.57
C ASP A 164 5.83 4.14 -19.12
N PHE A 165 5.26 4.85 -18.15
CA PHE A 165 5.27 4.49 -16.74
C PHE A 165 3.87 4.49 -16.12
N PHE A 166 3.54 3.47 -15.34
CA PHE A 166 2.27 3.41 -14.63
C PHE A 166 2.47 3.14 -13.14
N TRP A 167 2.11 4.13 -12.30
CA TRP A 167 1.88 3.87 -10.89
C TRP A 167 0.43 3.40 -10.68
N SER A 168 0.24 2.09 -10.73
CA SER A 168 -1.05 1.45 -10.60
C SER A 168 -1.43 1.22 -9.13
N ASP A 169 -2.74 1.06 -8.88
CA ASP A 169 -3.18 0.37 -7.68
C ASP A 169 -3.12 -1.14 -7.89
N VAL A 170 -3.25 -1.86 -6.77
CA VAL A 170 -3.30 -3.32 -6.76
C VAL A 170 -4.56 -3.86 -7.44
N GLY A 171 -5.67 -3.11 -7.44
CA GLY A 171 -6.94 -3.55 -8.02
C GLY A 171 -6.85 -3.69 -9.55
N TRP A 172 -6.28 -2.68 -10.21
CA TRP A 172 -6.07 -2.67 -11.65
C TRP A 172 -5.25 -3.87 -12.12
N MET A 173 -4.24 -4.24 -11.35
CA MET A 173 -3.37 -5.36 -11.67
C MET A 173 -4.16 -6.68 -11.73
N TYR A 174 -5.09 -6.94 -10.80
CA TYR A 174 -5.92 -8.15 -10.82
C TYR A 174 -6.90 -8.18 -11.99
N GLU A 175 -7.39 -7.02 -12.43
CA GLU A 175 -8.43 -6.93 -13.45
C GLU A 175 -7.87 -6.95 -14.88
N PHE A 176 -6.67 -6.39 -15.10
CA PHE A 176 -6.20 -6.07 -16.45
C PHE A 176 -4.86 -6.69 -16.84
N PHE A 177 -4.00 -7.05 -15.88
CA PHE A 177 -2.63 -7.46 -16.20
C PHE A 177 -2.56 -8.75 -17.04
N ASP A 178 -3.54 -9.64 -16.90
CA ASP A 178 -3.62 -10.91 -17.64
C ASP A 178 -4.15 -10.74 -19.06
N HIS A 179 -4.69 -9.58 -19.38
CA HIS A 179 -5.39 -9.30 -20.63
C HIS A 179 -4.68 -8.26 -21.50
N ILE A 180 -3.55 -7.72 -21.04
CA ILE A 180 -2.80 -6.66 -21.72
C ILE A 180 -1.41 -7.15 -22.09
N HIS A 181 -0.99 -6.86 -23.31
CA HIS A 181 0.39 -7.02 -23.76
C HIS A 181 1.13 -5.69 -23.58
N LEU A 182 2.12 -5.67 -22.70
CA LEU A 182 2.96 -4.50 -22.46
C LEU A 182 4.09 -4.42 -23.48
N ALA A 183 4.39 -3.21 -23.93
CA ALA A 183 5.56 -2.93 -24.77
C ALA A 183 6.84 -2.90 -23.94
N ASP A 184 7.97 -3.20 -24.57
CA ASP A 184 9.27 -3.40 -23.90
C ASP A 184 9.76 -2.24 -23.03
N HIS A 185 9.35 -1.00 -23.35
CA HIS A 185 9.71 0.21 -22.61
C HIS A 185 8.80 0.46 -21.39
N GLN A 186 7.63 -0.18 -21.31
CA GLN A 186 6.65 0.10 -20.28
C GLN A 186 7.09 -0.44 -18.91
N ARG A 187 6.88 0.34 -17.85
CA ARG A 187 7.16 -0.07 -16.47
C ARG A 187 5.99 0.23 -15.54
N PHE A 188 5.73 -0.66 -14.58
CA PHE A 188 4.74 -0.44 -13.52
C PHE A 188 5.15 -1.09 -12.19
N ASN A 189 4.49 -0.67 -11.11
CA ASN A 189 4.97 -0.82 -9.72
C ASN A 189 4.47 -2.07 -8.97
N HIS A 190 4.08 -3.15 -9.66
CA HIS A 190 3.65 -4.39 -9.01
C HIS A 190 4.12 -5.67 -9.70
N PHE A 191 4.49 -6.71 -8.94
CA PHE A 191 4.73 -8.07 -9.45
C PHE A 191 3.47 -8.94 -9.40
N ARG A 192 3.24 -9.78 -10.43
CA ARG A 192 2.01 -10.61 -10.63
C ARG A 192 1.44 -11.27 -9.37
N ASN A 193 2.31 -11.88 -8.57
CA ASN A 193 1.94 -12.57 -7.33
C ASN A 193 2.67 -12.00 -6.11
N TYR A 194 2.78 -10.66 -6.03
CA TYR A 194 3.37 -9.93 -4.89
C TYR A 194 2.79 -10.36 -3.53
N TYR A 195 1.57 -10.89 -3.51
CA TYR A 195 0.88 -11.40 -2.33
C TYR A 195 1.59 -12.58 -1.66
N GLU A 196 2.50 -13.29 -2.35
CA GLU A 196 3.34 -14.34 -1.77
C GLU A 196 4.28 -13.82 -0.65
N LEU A 197 4.69 -12.56 -0.75
CA LEU A 197 5.49 -11.89 0.29
C LEU A 197 4.62 -11.09 1.27
N THR A 198 3.48 -10.57 0.82
CA THR A 198 2.73 -9.54 1.56
C THR A 198 1.50 -10.06 2.30
N ARG A 199 0.90 -11.17 1.85
CA ARG A 199 -0.15 -11.84 2.63
C ARG A 199 0.47 -12.56 3.83
N LYS A 200 -0.16 -12.40 4.99
CA LYS A 200 0.36 -12.87 6.27
C LYS A 200 0.55 -14.39 6.34
N ASP A 201 -0.39 -15.15 5.78
CA ASP A 201 -0.32 -16.61 5.70
C ASP A 201 0.78 -17.09 4.74
N LEU A 202 0.86 -16.49 3.55
CA LEU A 202 1.84 -16.87 2.52
C LEU A 202 3.26 -16.47 2.89
N LEU A 203 3.48 -15.30 3.50
CA LEU A 203 4.78 -14.88 4.03
C LEU A 203 5.34 -15.95 4.97
N ILE A 204 4.54 -16.36 5.96
CA ILE A 204 4.96 -17.36 6.94
C ILE A 204 5.14 -18.73 6.28
N LYS A 205 4.24 -19.13 5.37
CA LYS A 205 4.36 -20.38 4.62
C LYS A 205 5.68 -20.44 3.84
N ASN A 206 6.03 -19.37 3.14
CA ASN A 206 7.25 -19.27 2.34
C ASN A 206 8.51 -19.27 3.21
N LEU A 207 8.51 -18.57 4.35
CA LEU A 207 9.60 -18.60 5.34
C LEU A 207 9.79 -19.99 5.97
N LYS A 208 8.69 -20.64 6.40
CA LYS A 208 8.71 -22.03 6.90
C LYS A 208 9.25 -23.00 5.86
N ARG A 209 8.81 -22.86 4.60
CA ARG A 209 9.27 -23.71 3.47
C ARG A 209 10.77 -23.56 3.26
N MET A 210 11.27 -22.32 3.18
CA MET A 210 12.70 -22.05 3.00
C MET A 210 13.53 -22.66 4.14
N LYS A 211 13.11 -22.45 5.40
CA LYS A 211 13.77 -23.05 6.57
C LYS A 211 13.83 -24.59 6.47
N LYS A 212 12.71 -25.24 6.16
CA LYS A 212 12.64 -26.71 6.02
C LYS A 212 13.49 -27.24 4.88
N THR A 213 13.56 -26.51 3.76
CA THR A 213 14.45 -26.84 2.64
C THR A 213 15.91 -26.81 3.08
N LEU A 214 16.34 -25.75 3.78
CA LEU A 214 17.70 -25.64 4.30
C LEU A 214 18.03 -26.74 5.32
N GLU A 215 17.09 -27.11 6.18
CA GLU A 215 17.26 -28.22 7.13
C GLU A 215 17.44 -29.57 6.41
N ARG A 216 16.63 -29.84 5.39
CA ARG A 216 16.72 -31.05 4.56
C ARG A 216 18.05 -31.11 3.80
N ASP A 217 18.53 -29.96 3.34
CA ASP A 217 19.76 -29.85 2.57
C ASP A 217 21.02 -29.80 3.49
N GLY A 218 20.88 -30.06 4.79
CA GLY A 218 21.97 -30.13 5.77
C GLY A 218 22.49 -28.78 6.25
N GLN A 219 21.88 -27.67 5.85
CA GLN A 219 22.30 -26.31 6.18
C GLN A 219 21.65 -25.79 7.49
N THR A 220 21.78 -26.55 8.58
CA THR A 220 21.10 -26.27 9.86
C THR A 220 21.45 -24.90 10.44
N VAL A 221 22.69 -24.43 10.26
CA VAL A 221 23.13 -23.10 10.74
C VAL A 221 22.40 -21.98 10.01
N GLU A 222 22.30 -22.04 8.67
CA GLU A 222 21.54 -21.05 7.90
C GLU A 222 20.03 -21.15 8.17
N ALA A 223 19.49 -22.37 8.32
CA ALA A 223 18.10 -22.57 8.71
C ALA A 223 17.78 -21.91 10.05
N GLY A 224 18.68 -21.99 11.03
CA GLY A 224 18.56 -21.31 12.33
C GLY A 224 18.47 -19.79 12.21
N LYS A 225 19.00 -19.19 11.15
CA LYS A 225 18.92 -17.74 10.89
C LYS A 225 17.56 -17.29 10.38
N TYR A 226 16.62 -18.20 10.12
CA TYR A 226 15.21 -17.89 9.79
C TYR A 226 14.32 -17.71 11.03
N ASN A 227 14.87 -17.77 12.25
CA ASN A 227 14.12 -17.60 13.51
C ASN A 227 13.79 -16.14 13.86
N PHE A 228 13.40 -15.34 12.86
CA PHE A 228 13.05 -13.92 12.97
C PHE A 228 11.55 -13.63 12.75
N PHE A 229 10.71 -14.66 12.68
CA PHE A 229 9.26 -14.52 12.70
C PHE A 229 8.72 -15.29 13.91
N PRO A 230 7.72 -14.74 14.63
CA PRO A 230 7.11 -15.44 15.75
C PRO A 230 6.36 -16.69 15.26
N GLN A 231 6.24 -17.67 16.16
CA GLN A 231 5.50 -18.90 15.89
C GLN A 231 4.08 -18.57 15.43
N THR A 232 3.70 -19.09 14.26
CA THR A 232 2.47 -18.69 13.57
C THR A 232 1.80 -19.89 12.94
N TYR A 233 0.47 -19.92 13.00
CA TYR A 233 -0.41 -20.96 12.47
C TYR A 233 -1.50 -20.33 11.60
N ALA A 234 -1.70 -20.83 10.37
CA ALA A 234 -2.75 -20.41 9.46
C ALA A 234 -4.03 -21.22 9.69
N LEU A 235 -5.11 -20.54 10.07
CA LEU A 235 -6.41 -21.15 10.34
C LEU A 235 -7.34 -21.03 9.11
N PRO A 236 -8.18 -22.04 8.84
CA PRO A 236 -8.46 -23.22 9.69
C PRO A 236 -7.49 -24.40 9.55
N ALA A 237 -6.61 -24.40 8.54
CA ALA A 237 -5.80 -25.56 8.17
C ALA A 237 -4.87 -26.09 9.28
N GLU A 238 -4.22 -25.20 10.04
CA GLU A 238 -3.27 -25.54 11.10
C GLU A 238 -3.90 -25.47 12.52
N TYR A 239 -5.24 -25.50 12.64
CA TYR A 239 -5.92 -25.38 13.94
C TYR A 239 -5.53 -26.50 14.92
N GLY A 240 -5.44 -27.74 14.46
CA GLY A 240 -5.04 -28.89 15.30
C GLY A 240 -3.65 -28.70 15.91
N LEU A 241 -2.68 -28.38 15.06
CA LEU A 241 -1.29 -28.09 15.45
C LEU A 241 -1.20 -26.92 16.43
N PHE A 242 -1.99 -25.86 16.19
CA PHE A 242 -2.07 -24.74 17.11
C PHE A 242 -2.61 -25.14 18.48
N VAL A 243 -3.68 -25.94 18.55
CA VAL A 243 -4.28 -26.37 19.83
C VAL A 243 -3.33 -27.26 20.63
N GLU A 244 -2.62 -28.17 19.96
CA GLU A 244 -1.61 -29.01 20.59
C GLU A 244 -0.50 -28.16 21.21
N GLU A 245 0.03 -27.21 20.45
CA GLU A 245 1.07 -26.30 20.94
C GLU A 245 0.57 -25.41 22.07
N PHE A 246 -0.64 -24.87 21.94
CA PHE A 246 -1.27 -24.05 22.98
C PHE A 246 -1.37 -24.84 24.30
N LYS A 247 -1.81 -26.11 24.24
CA LYS A 247 -1.90 -26.98 25.42
C LYS A 247 -0.52 -27.33 25.99
N ARG A 248 0.50 -27.50 25.13
CA ARG A 248 1.89 -27.75 25.55
C ARG A 248 2.46 -26.57 26.34
N MET A 249 2.19 -25.35 25.89
CA MET A 249 2.65 -24.12 26.55
C MET A 249 1.79 -23.71 27.75
N SER A 250 0.50 -24.08 27.76
CA SER A 250 -0.44 -23.83 28.85
C SER A 250 -0.88 -25.16 29.47
N PRO A 251 -0.01 -25.87 30.23
CA PRO A 251 -0.41 -27.11 30.88
C PRO A 251 -1.60 -26.85 31.83
N ASP A 252 -2.53 -27.79 31.85
CA ASP A 252 -3.72 -27.71 32.69
C ASP A 252 -3.32 -27.55 34.17
N PRO A 253 -3.77 -26.48 34.86
CA PRO A 253 -3.54 -26.30 36.28
C PRO A 253 -4.05 -27.46 37.15
N LYS A 254 -4.95 -28.30 36.62
CA LYS A 254 -5.49 -29.49 37.30
C LYS A 254 -4.62 -30.74 37.14
N LEU A 255 -3.75 -30.81 36.12
CA LEU A 255 -2.96 -32.01 35.79
C LEU A 255 -1.47 -31.87 36.16
N THR A 256 -1.01 -30.64 36.43
CA THR A 256 0.30 -30.37 37.01
C THR A 256 0.10 -29.78 38.40
N LYS A 257 0.60 -30.42 39.45
CA LYS A 257 0.69 -29.80 40.78
C LYS A 257 1.64 -28.60 40.67
N LEU A 258 1.11 -27.43 40.30
CA LEU A 258 1.87 -26.19 40.32
C LEU A 258 2.34 -25.93 41.75
N PRO A 259 3.65 -25.68 41.98
CA PRO A 259 4.12 -25.19 43.25
C PRO A 259 3.35 -23.92 43.61
N LYS A 260 2.86 -23.82 44.84
CA LYS A 260 2.19 -22.63 45.37
C LYS A 260 3.12 -21.42 45.19
N GLY A 261 2.94 -20.62 44.14
CA GLY A 261 3.79 -19.45 43.88
C GLY A 261 3.91 -18.96 42.44
N ALA A 262 3.65 -19.80 41.42
CA ALA A 262 3.78 -19.38 40.01
C ALA A 262 2.59 -18.52 39.57
N LYS A 263 2.73 -17.19 39.67
CA LYS A 263 1.66 -16.19 39.48
C LYS A 263 1.84 -15.29 38.25
N SER A 264 2.74 -15.59 37.31
CA SER A 264 2.99 -14.67 36.19
C SER A 264 2.32 -15.11 34.88
N LEU A 265 1.61 -14.18 34.23
CA LEU A 265 1.08 -14.30 32.85
C LEU A 265 2.17 -14.52 31.79
N GLN A 266 3.45 -14.33 32.15
CA GLN A 266 4.60 -14.61 31.29
C GLN A 266 4.73 -16.11 30.94
N GLU A 267 4.21 -17.01 31.78
CA GLU A 267 4.35 -18.45 31.56
C GLU A 267 3.24 -19.05 30.66
N VAL A 268 2.06 -18.44 30.58
CA VAL A 268 0.90 -18.95 29.80
C VAL A 268 0.98 -18.56 28.32
N GLY A 269 1.66 -17.44 28.03
CA GLY A 269 1.87 -16.91 26.70
C GLY A 269 0.63 -16.25 26.07
N VAL A 270 0.79 -15.01 25.62
CA VAL A 270 -0.23 -14.26 24.89
C VAL A 270 -0.15 -14.59 23.40
N TRP A 271 -1.31 -14.73 22.76
CA TRP A 271 -1.44 -14.96 21.33
C TRP A 271 -2.19 -13.80 20.68
N ILE A 272 -1.85 -13.52 19.42
CA ILE A 272 -2.49 -12.50 18.60
C ILE A 272 -3.10 -13.15 17.36
N MET A 273 -4.38 -12.88 17.15
CA MET A 273 -5.12 -13.36 15.99
C MET A 273 -5.28 -12.22 14.99
N LYS A 274 -4.93 -12.47 13.73
CA LYS A 274 -4.95 -11.46 12.67
C LYS A 274 -5.66 -12.01 11.43
N PRO A 275 -6.62 -11.28 10.84
CA PRO A 275 -7.21 -11.65 9.56
C PRO A 275 -6.15 -11.58 8.44
N VAL A 276 -6.20 -12.52 7.50
CA VAL A 276 -5.19 -12.63 6.42
C VAL A 276 -5.28 -11.46 5.44
N GLY A 277 -6.50 -11.08 5.05
CA GLY A 277 -6.74 -10.08 3.99
C GLY A 277 -7.00 -8.65 4.47
N LYS A 278 -7.07 -8.41 5.79
CA LYS A 278 -7.31 -7.06 6.32
C LYS A 278 -6.00 -6.38 6.72
N ALA A 279 -5.99 -5.06 6.55
CA ALA A 279 -4.91 -4.16 6.96
C ALA A 279 -5.41 -3.13 7.99
N ARG A 280 -4.50 -2.25 8.45
CA ARG A 280 -4.80 -1.12 9.37
C ARG A 280 -5.23 -1.55 10.78
N GLY A 281 -4.85 -2.76 11.18
CA GLY A 281 -5.16 -3.32 12.51
C GLY A 281 -6.62 -3.73 12.72
N ARG A 282 -7.46 -3.72 11.68
CA ARG A 282 -8.87 -4.13 11.79
C ARG A 282 -8.98 -5.64 11.98
N GLY A 283 -9.79 -6.07 12.94
CA GLY A 283 -10.04 -7.49 13.24
C GLY A 283 -8.91 -8.17 14.01
N ILE A 284 -7.90 -7.42 14.46
CA ILE A 284 -6.85 -7.96 15.32
C ILE A 284 -7.32 -7.99 16.76
N PHE A 285 -7.11 -9.11 17.43
CA PHE A 285 -7.36 -9.24 18.87
C PHE A 285 -6.33 -10.15 19.52
N LEU A 286 -6.07 -9.92 20.81
CA LEU A 286 -5.20 -10.74 21.63
C LEU A 286 -6.03 -11.68 22.49
N PHE A 287 -5.50 -12.87 22.77
CA PHE A 287 -6.16 -13.85 23.61
C PHE A 287 -5.14 -14.66 24.42
N THR A 288 -5.62 -15.20 25.54
CA THR A 288 -4.83 -16.01 26.48
C THR A 288 -5.51 -17.32 26.84
N ARG A 289 -6.74 -17.55 26.36
CA ARG A 289 -7.51 -18.78 26.59
C ARG A 289 -8.17 -19.24 25.30
N LEU A 290 -8.14 -20.55 25.04
CA LEU A 290 -8.82 -21.14 23.88
C LEU A 290 -10.33 -20.88 23.86
N SER A 291 -10.96 -20.68 25.02
CA SER A 291 -12.38 -20.33 25.10
C SER A 291 -12.70 -19.02 24.37
N GLN A 292 -11.76 -18.06 24.31
CA GLN A 292 -11.94 -16.77 23.66
C GLN A 292 -12.00 -16.86 22.13
N ILE A 293 -11.49 -17.96 21.55
CA ILE A 293 -11.55 -18.23 20.10
C ILE A 293 -12.55 -19.34 19.75
N SER A 294 -13.25 -19.89 20.76
CA SER A 294 -14.22 -20.97 20.56
C SER A 294 -15.47 -20.51 19.80
N GLU A 295 -15.81 -19.22 19.91
CA GLU A 295 -16.91 -18.60 19.16
C GLU A 295 -16.55 -18.41 17.68
N TRP A 296 -15.32 -17.99 17.38
CA TRP A 296 -14.77 -18.01 16.02
C TRP A 296 -14.90 -19.39 15.38
N LYS A 297 -14.60 -20.48 16.12
CA LYS A 297 -14.78 -21.85 15.63
C LYS A 297 -16.24 -22.19 15.27
N LYS A 298 -17.24 -21.61 15.95
CA LYS A 298 -18.66 -21.86 15.68
C LYS A 298 -19.11 -21.18 14.39
N ASP A 299 -18.62 -19.98 14.12
CA ASP A 299 -18.91 -19.23 12.89
C ASP A 299 -18.21 -19.81 11.65
N HIS A 300 -17.12 -20.57 11.84
CA HIS A 300 -16.34 -21.21 10.78
C HIS A 300 -16.75 -22.66 10.49
N ARG A 301 -17.85 -23.15 11.08
CA ARG A 301 -18.52 -24.35 10.56
C ARG A 301 -19.17 -23.95 9.23
N TRP A 302 -18.84 -24.69 8.16
CA TRP A 302 -19.43 -24.53 6.83
C TRP A 302 -20.94 -24.24 6.91
N LYS A 303 -21.31 -22.98 6.70
CA LYS A 303 -22.71 -22.57 6.49
C LYS A 303 -22.87 -22.36 5.00
N ILE A 304 -23.75 -23.13 4.38
CA ILE A 304 -24.09 -23.06 2.94
C ILE A 304 -24.47 -21.63 2.51
N GLU A 305 -24.95 -20.82 3.46
CA GLU A 305 -25.42 -19.44 3.25
C GLU A 305 -24.32 -18.37 3.27
N ASN A 306 -23.07 -18.69 3.65
CA ASN A 306 -21.99 -17.70 3.77
C ASN A 306 -20.64 -18.22 3.21
N PRO A 307 -20.39 -18.08 1.90
CA PRO A 307 -19.19 -18.62 1.25
C PRO A 307 -17.86 -17.91 1.57
N GLN A 308 -17.86 -16.91 2.46
CA GLN A 308 -16.69 -16.10 2.81
C GLN A 308 -16.18 -16.48 4.22
N VAL A 309 -15.65 -17.69 4.38
CA VAL A 309 -14.93 -18.05 5.62
C VAL A 309 -13.66 -17.20 5.69
N GLU A 310 -13.61 -16.24 6.62
CA GLU A 310 -12.46 -15.34 6.74
C GLU A 310 -11.26 -16.11 7.31
N ASN A 311 -10.17 -16.20 6.54
CA ASN A 311 -8.95 -16.85 7.01
C ASN A 311 -8.21 -15.97 8.02
N TYR A 312 -7.70 -16.60 9.09
CA TYR A 312 -6.93 -15.94 10.14
C TYR A 312 -5.56 -16.59 10.30
N ILE A 313 -4.59 -15.81 10.77
CA ILE A 313 -3.38 -16.34 11.38
C ILE A 313 -3.45 -16.17 12.88
N VAL A 314 -2.98 -17.19 13.60
CA VAL A 314 -2.73 -17.12 15.04
C VAL A 314 -1.23 -17.13 15.23
N GLN A 315 -0.73 -16.12 15.93
CA GLN A 315 0.69 -15.86 16.08
C GLN A 315 1.03 -15.63 17.55
N ARG A 316 2.18 -16.12 18.02
CA ARG A 316 2.66 -15.82 19.38
C ARG A 316 2.91 -14.32 19.47
N TYR A 317 2.31 -13.69 20.48
CA TYR A 317 2.52 -12.27 20.73
C TYR A 317 3.90 -12.06 21.36
N ILE A 318 4.64 -11.06 20.87
CA ILE A 318 5.93 -10.64 21.45
C ILE A 318 5.60 -9.73 22.64
N ASP A 319 5.70 -10.30 23.84
CA ASP A 319 5.34 -9.68 25.12
C ASP A 319 6.50 -8.91 25.79
N ASN A 320 7.70 -9.01 25.23
CA ASN A 320 8.92 -8.30 25.64
C ASN A 320 9.45 -7.31 24.57
N PRO A 321 8.63 -6.42 24.00
CA PRO A 321 9.12 -5.46 23.00
C PRO A 321 10.13 -4.49 23.63
N TYR A 322 11.10 -4.03 22.84
CA TYR A 322 11.98 -2.92 23.25
C TYR A 322 11.16 -1.64 23.40
N LEU A 323 11.30 -0.98 24.55
CA LEU A 323 10.53 0.21 24.90
C LEU A 323 11.40 1.44 24.98
N ILE A 324 10.87 2.58 24.51
CA ILE A 324 11.47 3.90 24.71
C ILE A 324 10.45 4.75 25.46
N GLY A 325 10.85 5.28 26.62
CA GLY A 325 9.94 5.99 27.51
C GLY A 325 8.73 5.15 27.95
N GLY A 326 8.88 3.82 28.02
CA GLY A 326 7.78 2.90 28.34
C GLY A 326 6.77 2.67 27.22
N LYS A 327 7.02 3.16 26.00
CA LYS A 327 6.12 3.01 24.84
C LYS A 327 6.64 1.98 23.85
N LYS A 328 5.72 1.19 23.30
CA LYS A 328 6.00 0.21 22.26
C LYS A 328 6.12 0.92 20.92
N PHE A 329 6.99 0.43 20.04
CA PHE A 329 7.07 0.91 18.67
C PHE A 329 7.37 -0.21 17.68
N ASP A 330 7.09 0.04 16.41
CA ASP A 330 7.57 -0.78 15.30
C ASP A 330 8.30 0.11 14.28
N LEU A 331 9.15 -0.50 13.46
CA LEU A 331 9.90 0.15 12.39
C LEU A 331 9.16 -0.03 11.06
N ARG A 332 8.94 1.09 10.36
CA ARG A 332 8.59 1.12 8.94
C ARG A 332 9.85 1.37 8.11
N LEU A 333 10.23 0.37 7.33
CA LEU A 333 11.35 0.42 6.39
C LEU A 333 10.85 0.24 4.95
N TYR A 334 11.63 0.70 3.98
CA TYR A 334 11.27 0.67 2.56
C TYR A 334 12.29 -0.11 1.75
N VAL A 335 11.80 -1.02 0.91
CA VAL A 335 12.63 -1.91 0.10
C VAL A 335 12.10 -1.89 -1.33
N CYS A 336 12.94 -1.55 -2.29
CA CYS A 336 12.60 -1.55 -3.69
C CYS A 336 13.20 -2.80 -4.35
N VAL A 337 12.36 -3.63 -4.97
CA VAL A 337 12.78 -4.82 -5.73
C VAL A 337 12.57 -4.53 -7.21
N LEU A 338 13.65 -4.59 -7.99
CA LEU A 338 13.62 -4.36 -9.44
C LEU A 338 13.46 -5.66 -10.22
N SER A 339 13.92 -6.78 -9.65
CA SER A 339 13.80 -8.10 -10.28
C SER A 339 13.95 -9.20 -9.22
N TYR A 340 13.26 -10.32 -9.43
CA TYR A 340 13.44 -11.57 -8.68
C TYR A 340 14.28 -12.62 -9.42
N ALA A 341 14.47 -12.44 -10.74
CA ALA A 341 15.26 -13.37 -11.55
C ALA A 341 16.02 -12.60 -12.65
N PRO A 342 17.31 -12.28 -12.42
CA PRO A 342 18.08 -12.42 -11.17
C PRO A 342 17.63 -11.44 -10.06
N LEU A 343 17.76 -11.82 -8.78
CA LEU A 343 17.30 -10.98 -7.67
C LEU A 343 18.12 -9.69 -7.55
N LYS A 344 17.44 -8.56 -7.70
CA LYS A 344 18.00 -7.22 -7.56
C LYS A 344 17.08 -6.37 -6.67
N ALA A 345 17.58 -6.03 -5.49
CA ALA A 345 16.83 -5.32 -4.48
C ALA A 345 17.68 -4.29 -3.73
N TYR A 346 17.03 -3.23 -3.29
CA TYR A 346 17.62 -2.10 -2.60
C TYR A 346 16.82 -1.78 -1.34
N VAL A 347 17.51 -1.35 -0.28
CA VAL A 347 16.89 -0.88 0.97
C VAL A 347 17.10 0.62 1.10
N TYR A 348 16.06 1.36 1.46
CA TYR A 348 16.17 2.79 1.68
C TYR A 348 16.79 3.08 3.05
N ARG A 349 17.82 3.93 3.12
CA ARG A 349 18.56 4.29 4.34
C ARG A 349 17.66 4.84 5.44
N SER A 350 16.66 5.61 5.04
CA SER A 350 15.71 6.26 5.95
C SER A 350 14.43 5.44 6.13
N GLY A 351 13.78 5.67 7.26
CA GLY A 351 12.49 5.10 7.62
C GLY A 351 11.98 5.80 8.88
N PHE A 352 11.02 5.20 9.56
CA PHE A 352 10.55 5.75 10.84
C PHE A 352 10.06 4.68 11.81
N ALA A 353 10.21 4.98 13.09
CA ALA A 353 9.58 4.23 14.17
C ALA A 353 8.19 4.81 14.47
N ARG A 354 7.19 3.94 14.64
CA ARG A 354 5.81 4.31 15.00
C ARG A 354 5.53 3.90 16.44
N PHE A 355 5.30 4.88 17.31
CA PHE A 355 5.06 4.67 18.72
C PHE A 355 3.57 4.50 19.04
N THR A 356 3.28 3.69 20.05
CA THR A 356 1.99 3.72 20.75
C THR A 356 1.84 5.03 21.53
N ILE A 357 0.61 5.50 21.69
CA ILE A 357 0.32 6.68 22.51
C ILE A 357 0.41 6.30 24.00
N ALA A 358 -0.14 5.13 24.35
CA ALA A 358 -0.16 4.60 25.71
C ALA A 358 1.16 3.89 26.07
N HIS A 359 1.43 3.82 27.37
CA HIS A 359 2.52 3.02 27.94
C HIS A 359 2.22 1.53 27.77
N PHE A 360 3.25 0.76 27.45
CA PHE A 360 3.14 -0.67 27.27
C PHE A 360 2.96 -1.40 28.61
N THR A 361 2.03 -2.34 28.64
CA THR A 361 1.70 -3.17 29.81
C THR A 361 1.19 -4.52 29.32
N VAL A 362 1.50 -5.60 30.02
CA VAL A 362 1.04 -6.97 29.73
C VAL A 362 0.03 -7.44 30.78
N LYS A 363 -0.47 -6.53 31.62
CA LYS A 363 -1.48 -6.85 32.64
C LYS A 363 -2.77 -7.33 31.97
N LYS A 364 -3.42 -8.30 32.59
CA LYS A 364 -4.62 -8.97 32.04
C LYS A 364 -5.76 -8.01 31.67
N GLU A 365 -5.90 -6.96 32.47
CA GLU A 365 -6.89 -5.89 32.28
C GLU A 365 -6.64 -5.10 31.00
N ASP A 366 -5.38 -4.97 30.58
CA ASP A 366 -4.96 -4.14 29.46
C ASP A 366 -4.74 -4.92 28.15
N ILE A 367 -4.69 -6.26 28.19
CA ILE A 367 -4.50 -7.12 26.99
C ILE A 367 -5.58 -6.86 25.92
N VAL A 368 -6.78 -6.46 26.34
CA VAL A 368 -7.90 -6.13 25.45
C VAL A 368 -7.74 -4.72 24.84
N ASN A 369 -6.90 -3.86 25.43
CA ASN A 369 -6.71 -2.49 24.98
C ASN A 369 -5.77 -2.42 23.76
N ASN A 370 -6.38 -2.37 22.58
CA ASN A 370 -5.67 -2.25 21.30
C ASN A 370 -4.74 -1.02 21.21
N LEU A 371 -5.00 0.06 21.97
CA LEU A 371 -4.15 1.28 21.95
C LEU A 371 -2.77 1.05 22.59
N VAL A 372 -2.66 0.08 23.50
CA VAL A 372 -1.40 -0.32 24.16
C VAL A 372 -0.58 -1.26 23.27
N HIS A 373 -1.27 -2.11 22.50
CA HIS A 373 -0.63 -3.26 21.85
C HIS A 373 -0.41 -3.09 20.34
N LEU A 374 -1.17 -2.23 19.67
CA LEU A 374 -1.14 -2.02 18.21
C LEU A 374 -0.60 -0.62 17.88
N THR A 375 0.44 -0.55 17.07
CA THR A 375 1.14 0.70 16.70
C THR A 375 0.56 1.39 15.46
N ASN A 376 -0.42 0.77 14.79
CA ASN A 376 -0.99 1.30 13.56
C ASN A 376 -1.61 2.69 13.77
N PHE A 377 -1.21 3.66 12.94
CA PHE A 377 -1.74 5.04 12.97
C PHE A 377 -3.27 5.11 12.92
N SER A 378 -3.90 4.22 12.13
CA SER A 378 -5.35 4.12 12.00
C SER A 378 -6.07 3.85 13.32
N ILE A 379 -5.42 3.16 14.27
CA ILE A 379 -5.94 2.87 15.60
C ILE A 379 -5.57 4.02 16.54
N GLN A 380 -4.31 4.46 16.49
CA GLN A 380 -3.77 5.48 17.39
C GLN A 380 -4.44 6.86 17.21
N LYS A 381 -4.84 7.24 15.99
CA LYS A 381 -5.49 8.53 15.73
C LYS A 381 -6.85 8.72 16.42
N HIS A 382 -7.49 7.62 16.85
CA HIS A 382 -8.77 7.64 17.55
C HIS A 382 -8.60 7.66 19.08
N ALA A 383 -7.36 7.67 19.59
CA ALA A 383 -7.12 7.74 21.03
C ALA A 383 -7.55 9.11 21.59
N PRO A 384 -8.20 9.16 22.77
CA PRO A 384 -8.66 10.42 23.38
C PRO A 384 -7.53 11.43 23.64
N THR A 385 -6.31 10.93 23.86
CA THR A 385 -5.11 11.72 24.13
C THR A 385 -4.28 12.02 22.88
N PHE A 386 -4.76 11.65 21.69
CA PHE A 386 -4.05 11.93 20.44
C PHE A 386 -4.01 13.43 20.18
N LYS A 387 -2.85 14.05 20.38
CA LYS A 387 -2.58 15.41 19.89
C LYS A 387 -1.92 15.28 18.52
N SER A 388 -2.51 15.87 17.49
CA SER A 388 -1.93 15.87 16.12
C SER A 388 -0.50 16.41 16.07
N LYS A 389 -0.07 17.20 17.07
CA LYS A 389 1.29 17.74 17.22
C LYS A 389 2.26 16.86 18.02
N THR A 390 1.82 15.78 18.68
CA THR A 390 2.73 14.91 19.47
C THR A 390 3.42 13.87 18.58
N GLY A 391 4.76 13.83 18.66
CA GLY A 391 5.65 12.97 17.86
C GLY A 391 5.51 11.48 18.14
N THR A 392 4.48 10.85 17.57
CA THR A 392 4.32 9.40 17.51
C THR A 392 5.20 8.74 16.44
N LYS A 393 5.98 9.55 15.70
CA LYS A 393 6.96 9.07 14.71
C LYS A 393 8.33 9.62 15.09
N TRP A 394 9.34 8.74 15.13
CA TRP A 394 10.75 9.16 15.10
C TRP A 394 11.36 8.76 13.77
N SER A 395 12.25 9.59 13.22
CA SER A 395 13.08 9.17 12.10
C SER A 395 13.93 7.96 12.51
N LEU A 396 14.22 7.08 11.56
CA LEU A 396 15.08 5.91 11.81
C LEU A 396 16.47 6.32 12.29
N HIS A 397 16.99 7.45 11.80
CA HIS A 397 18.27 8.00 12.22
C HIS A 397 18.26 8.44 13.69
N SER A 398 17.26 9.23 14.09
CA SER A 398 17.09 9.65 15.49
C SER A 398 16.93 8.45 16.43
N LEU A 399 16.19 7.42 16.01
CA LEU A 399 16.08 6.17 16.75
C LEU A 399 17.45 5.49 16.90
N LYS A 400 18.19 5.32 15.80
CA LYS A 400 19.51 4.68 15.81
C LYS A 400 20.46 5.40 16.76
N MET A 401 20.55 6.73 16.67
CA MET A 401 21.37 7.54 17.57
C MET A 401 20.97 7.41 19.05
N HIS A 402 19.66 7.39 19.33
CA HIS A 402 19.16 7.15 20.69
C HIS A 402 19.50 5.75 21.22
N MET A 403 19.44 4.73 20.36
CA MET A 403 19.84 3.38 20.76
C MET A 403 21.35 3.28 20.97
N ILE A 404 22.16 3.95 20.14
CA ILE A 404 23.62 3.99 20.25
C ILE A 404 24.02 4.62 21.58
N SER A 405 23.40 5.72 21.97
CA SER A 405 23.71 6.37 23.25
C SER A 405 23.36 5.51 24.47
N LYS A 406 22.45 4.54 24.32
CA LYS A 406 22.02 3.65 25.42
C LYS A 406 22.74 2.29 25.45
N HIS A 407 23.05 1.71 24.29
CA HIS A 407 23.58 0.34 24.18
C HIS A 407 25.00 0.27 23.59
N GLY A 408 25.53 1.39 23.12
CA GLY A 408 26.81 1.44 22.40
C GLY A 408 26.64 1.17 20.90
N GLU A 409 27.63 1.63 20.13
CA GLU A 409 27.59 1.59 18.67
C GLU A 409 27.62 0.17 18.10
N GLN A 410 28.46 -0.71 18.66
CA GLN A 410 28.67 -2.06 18.14
C GLN A 410 27.38 -2.91 18.19
N GLU A 411 26.69 -2.93 19.34
CA GLU A 411 25.45 -3.69 19.53
C GLU A 411 24.32 -3.19 18.62
N VAL A 412 24.20 -1.87 18.47
CA VAL A 412 23.17 -1.29 17.59
C VAL A 412 23.49 -1.55 16.12
N ASN A 413 24.74 -1.44 15.71
CA ASN A 413 25.13 -1.80 14.35
C ASN A 413 24.88 -3.30 14.07
N ALA A 414 25.11 -4.18 15.05
CA ALA A 414 24.74 -5.60 14.94
C ALA A 414 23.23 -5.81 14.80
N LEU A 415 22.39 -5.06 15.54
CA LEU A 415 20.93 -5.08 15.37
C LEU A 415 20.52 -4.66 13.96
N PHE A 416 21.04 -3.54 13.45
CA PHE A 416 20.70 -3.04 12.11
C PHE A 416 21.21 -3.98 11.00
N HIS A 417 22.34 -4.66 11.20
CA HIS A 417 22.77 -5.75 10.33
C HIS A 417 21.79 -6.94 10.38
N LYS A 418 21.32 -7.36 11.56
CA LYS A 418 20.28 -8.42 11.68
C LYS A 418 18.99 -8.03 10.95
N ILE A 419 18.58 -6.76 11.02
CA ILE A 419 17.42 -6.23 10.28
C ILE A 419 17.64 -6.33 8.76
N HIS A 420 18.80 -5.89 8.27
CA HIS A 420 19.15 -5.99 6.85
C HIS A 420 19.11 -7.45 6.36
N MET A 421 19.71 -8.36 7.12
CA MET A 421 19.74 -9.79 6.78
C MET A 421 18.36 -10.46 6.87
N LEU A 422 17.49 -10.01 7.78
CA LEU A 422 16.09 -10.44 7.86
C LEU A 422 15.33 -10.08 6.59
N ILE A 423 15.49 -8.85 6.09
CA ILE A 423 14.88 -8.40 4.84
C ILE A 423 15.38 -9.26 3.68
N LEU A 424 16.70 -9.42 3.55
CA LEU A 424 17.29 -10.25 2.50
C LEU A 424 16.74 -11.68 2.52
N ARG A 425 16.73 -12.34 3.68
CA ARG A 425 16.21 -13.72 3.81
C ARG A 425 14.73 -13.84 3.47
N SER A 426 13.93 -12.81 3.76
CA SER A 426 12.52 -12.78 3.37
C SER A 426 12.34 -12.74 1.85
N LEU A 427 13.18 -12.00 1.12
CA LEU A 427 13.17 -11.96 -0.34
C LEU A 427 13.65 -13.28 -0.94
N LEU A 428 14.73 -13.86 -0.40
CA LEU A 428 15.23 -15.17 -0.85
C LEU A 428 14.17 -16.28 -0.69
N ALA A 429 13.34 -16.22 0.37
CA ALA A 429 12.28 -17.20 0.61
C ALA A 429 11.19 -17.23 -0.47
N VAL A 430 11.01 -16.11 -1.18
CA VAL A 430 9.99 -15.94 -2.24
C VAL A 430 10.60 -15.84 -3.64
N GLN A 431 11.93 -15.81 -3.77
CA GLN A 431 12.61 -15.59 -5.04
C GLN A 431 12.15 -16.54 -6.16
N ASN A 432 12.03 -17.82 -5.85
CA ASN A 432 11.63 -18.85 -6.83
C ASN A 432 10.11 -19.02 -6.95
N VAL A 433 9.32 -18.22 -6.22
CA VAL A 433 7.85 -18.27 -6.25
C VAL A 433 7.28 -17.07 -6.97
N ILE A 434 7.89 -15.89 -6.80
CA ILE A 434 7.41 -14.69 -7.47
C ILE A 434 7.66 -14.81 -8.97
N ILE A 435 6.60 -14.54 -9.73
CA ILE A 435 6.62 -14.55 -11.19
C ILE A 435 7.34 -13.28 -11.63
N GLN A 436 8.56 -13.46 -12.14
CA GLN A 436 9.36 -12.36 -12.67
C GLN A 436 8.79 -11.86 -13.99
N ASP A 437 8.69 -10.54 -14.10
CA ASP A 437 8.38 -9.83 -15.35
C ASP A 437 9.27 -8.59 -15.43
N LYS A 438 9.84 -8.31 -16.61
CA LYS A 438 10.77 -7.19 -16.84
C LYS A 438 10.08 -5.82 -16.74
N HIS A 439 8.76 -5.76 -16.89
CA HIS A 439 7.99 -4.54 -16.79
C HIS A 439 7.71 -4.15 -15.32
N CYS A 440 7.91 -5.07 -14.39
CA CYS A 440 7.54 -4.93 -13.00
C CYS A 440 8.72 -4.49 -12.13
N PHE A 441 8.43 -3.62 -11.18
CA PHE A 441 9.23 -3.42 -9.96
C PHE A 441 8.26 -3.30 -8.79
N GLU A 442 8.73 -3.32 -7.55
CA GLU A 442 7.85 -3.14 -6.40
C GLU A 442 8.55 -2.39 -5.28
N LEU A 443 7.82 -1.47 -4.64
CA LEU A 443 8.20 -0.83 -3.39
C LEU A 443 7.44 -1.45 -2.23
N TYR A 444 8.14 -2.23 -1.41
CA TYR A 444 7.59 -2.84 -0.20
C TYR A 444 7.81 -1.96 1.03
N GLY A 445 6.83 -1.96 1.94
CA GLY A 445 6.98 -1.46 3.31
C GLY A 445 7.13 -2.60 4.30
N TYR A 446 8.28 -2.70 4.95
CA TYR A 446 8.55 -3.70 5.99
C TYR A 446 8.17 -3.16 7.37
N ASP A 447 7.44 -3.96 8.14
CA ASP A 447 7.08 -3.69 9.53
C ASP A 447 7.87 -4.63 10.45
N ILE A 448 8.79 -4.07 11.23
CA ILE A 448 9.71 -4.84 12.09
C ILE A 448 9.56 -4.40 13.55
N LEU A 449 9.50 -5.36 14.46
CA LEU A 449 9.54 -5.12 15.90
C LEU A 449 10.92 -5.51 16.45
N VAL A 450 11.44 -4.75 17.40
CA VAL A 450 12.65 -5.12 18.15
C VAL A 450 12.23 -5.52 19.56
N ASP A 451 12.75 -6.63 20.07
CA ASP A 451 12.52 -7.04 21.47
C ASP A 451 13.58 -6.48 22.43
N ASP A 452 13.37 -6.66 23.73
CA ASP A 452 14.26 -6.19 24.78
C ASP A 452 15.68 -6.78 24.74
N THR A 453 15.87 -7.91 24.05
CA THR A 453 17.18 -8.53 23.76
C THR A 453 17.84 -8.03 22.47
N LEU A 454 17.31 -6.96 21.86
CA LEU A 454 17.77 -6.42 20.58
C LEU A 454 17.69 -7.45 19.43
N LYS A 455 16.70 -8.33 19.45
CA LYS A 455 16.39 -9.20 18.33
C LYS A 455 15.27 -8.60 17.47
N PRO A 456 15.47 -8.50 16.13
CA PRO A 456 14.44 -8.03 15.23
C PRO A 456 13.48 -9.16 14.84
N TRP A 457 12.20 -8.80 14.72
CA TRP A 457 11.10 -9.68 14.34
C TRP A 457 10.30 -9.07 13.19
N ILE A 458 10.08 -9.83 12.12
CA ILE A 458 9.21 -9.42 11.03
C ILE A 458 7.74 -9.53 11.47
N LEU A 459 6.97 -8.45 11.33
CA LEU A 459 5.54 -8.44 11.63
C LEU A 459 4.69 -8.64 10.38
N GLU A 460 4.97 -7.86 9.34
CA GLU A 460 4.31 -7.93 8.03
C GLU A 460 5.16 -7.23 6.95
N VAL A 461 4.89 -7.56 5.69
CA VAL A 461 5.38 -6.83 4.52
C VAL A 461 4.17 -6.30 3.77
N ASN A 462 4.17 -5.01 3.44
CA ASN A 462 3.07 -4.34 2.78
C ASN A 462 3.46 -4.01 1.34
N ALA A 463 2.69 -4.50 0.35
CA ALA A 463 2.67 -3.90 -0.98
C ALA A 463 1.92 -2.58 -0.91
N SER A 464 2.30 -1.62 -1.77
CA SER A 464 1.74 -0.27 -1.77
C SER A 464 1.75 0.39 -0.38
N PRO A 465 2.91 0.58 0.27
CA PRO A 465 2.96 1.28 1.55
C PRO A 465 2.31 2.67 1.43
N SER A 466 1.62 3.13 2.48
CA SER A 466 0.90 4.41 2.44
C SER A 466 1.81 5.57 2.03
N LEU A 467 1.50 6.18 0.89
CA LEU A 467 2.21 7.34 0.34
C LEU A 467 1.59 8.69 0.74
N ALA A 468 0.47 8.69 1.47
CA ALA A 468 -0.09 9.90 2.07
C ALA A 468 0.87 10.45 3.13
N ALA A 469 1.15 11.75 3.10
CA ALA A 469 2.02 12.41 4.07
C ALA A 469 1.19 13.17 5.11
N ASP A 470 1.37 12.82 6.39
CA ASP A 470 0.63 13.48 7.48
C ASP A 470 1.35 14.74 8.00
N THR A 471 2.66 14.82 7.79
CA THR A 471 3.53 15.91 8.28
C THR A 471 4.56 16.30 7.22
N PRO A 472 5.15 17.50 7.29
CA PRO A 472 6.22 17.91 6.36
C PRO A 472 7.41 16.94 6.34
N VAL A 473 7.80 16.41 7.49
CA VAL A 473 8.90 15.43 7.61
C VAL A 473 8.54 14.10 6.92
N ASP A 474 7.29 13.67 7.03
CA ASP A 474 6.80 12.46 6.34
C ASP A 474 6.70 12.68 4.82
N HIS A 475 6.32 13.90 4.40
CA HIS A 475 6.33 14.30 2.99
C HIS A 475 7.75 14.29 2.43
N GLU A 476 8.72 14.94 3.08
CA GLU A 476 10.12 15.01 2.64
C GLU A 476 10.73 13.62 2.48
N LEU A 477 10.54 12.74 3.48
CA LEU A 477 10.98 11.34 3.43
C LEU A 477 10.40 10.62 2.20
N LYS A 478 9.08 10.68 2.03
CA LYS A 478 8.37 9.97 0.96
C LYS A 478 8.68 10.52 -0.41
N TYR A 479 8.77 11.84 -0.53
CA TYR A 479 9.12 12.51 -1.77
C TYR A 479 10.52 12.09 -2.21
N GLY A 480 11.52 12.22 -1.32
CA GLY A 480 12.89 11.82 -1.63
C GLY A 480 13.00 10.34 -1.97
N MET A 481 12.31 9.48 -1.24
CA MET A 481 12.28 8.04 -1.50
C MET A 481 11.66 7.71 -2.86
N LEU A 482 10.51 8.29 -3.19
CA LEU A 482 9.81 8.01 -4.45
C LEU A 482 10.59 8.57 -5.65
N ASP A 483 11.21 9.74 -5.48
CA ASP A 483 12.16 10.27 -6.47
C ASP A 483 13.32 9.28 -6.67
N ASP A 484 13.92 8.75 -5.61
CA ASP A 484 15.02 7.79 -5.73
C ASP A 484 14.56 6.45 -6.33
N VAL A 485 13.32 6.00 -6.08
CA VAL A 485 12.72 4.83 -6.76
C VAL A 485 12.68 5.05 -8.27
N LEU A 486 12.21 6.22 -8.72
CA LEU A 486 12.14 6.50 -10.16
C LEU A 486 13.53 6.68 -10.77
N THR A 487 14.54 7.11 -9.99
CA THR A 487 15.95 7.08 -10.42
C THR A 487 16.44 5.63 -10.57
N LEU A 488 16.10 4.74 -9.64
CA LEU A 488 16.47 3.31 -9.70
C LEU A 488 15.85 2.57 -10.89
N VAL A 489 14.60 2.87 -11.23
CA VAL A 489 13.94 2.30 -12.42
C VAL A 489 14.60 2.79 -13.71
N ASP A 490 15.25 3.97 -13.65
CA ASP A 490 16.09 4.55 -14.71
C ASP A 490 15.42 4.70 -16.08
N MET A 491 14.14 5.10 -16.09
CA MET A 491 13.41 5.42 -17.33
C MET A 491 14.04 6.56 -18.14
N GLU A 492 14.87 7.37 -17.49
CA GLU A 492 15.54 8.53 -18.08
C GLU A 492 16.94 8.19 -18.61
N HIS A 493 17.42 6.95 -18.41
CA HIS A 493 18.75 6.49 -18.78
C HIS A 493 19.88 7.41 -18.28
N LYS A 494 19.76 7.83 -17.02
CA LYS A 494 20.70 8.73 -16.34
C LYS A 494 21.71 7.98 -15.47
N LEU A 495 21.46 6.72 -15.14
CA LEU A 495 22.40 5.94 -14.35
C LEU A 495 23.56 5.42 -15.22
N PRO A 496 24.80 5.39 -14.70
CA PRO A 496 25.91 4.76 -15.38
C PRO A 496 25.65 3.25 -15.54
N PRO A 497 26.20 2.60 -16.58
CA PRO A 497 26.01 1.17 -16.85
C PRO A 497 26.70 0.23 -15.84
N GLN A 498 27.37 0.78 -14.82
CA GLN A 498 28.09 0.00 -13.82
C GLN A 498 27.18 -0.38 -12.65
N SER A 499 27.52 -1.47 -11.94
CA SER A 499 26.80 -1.85 -10.72
C SER A 499 27.02 -0.77 -9.65
N LEU A 500 25.92 -0.14 -9.24
CA LEU A 500 25.91 0.93 -8.25
C LEU A 500 25.63 0.34 -6.87
N THR A 501 26.48 0.63 -5.89
CA THR A 501 26.29 0.26 -4.48
C THR A 501 25.20 1.10 -3.80
N GLN A 502 24.95 2.30 -4.32
CA GLN A 502 23.96 3.27 -3.82
C GLN A 502 23.35 4.06 -4.99
N VAL A 503 22.04 4.32 -4.90
CA VAL A 503 21.32 5.25 -5.77
C VAL A 503 20.43 6.16 -4.93
N GLY A 504 20.81 7.43 -4.79
CA GLY A 504 20.14 8.34 -3.86
C GLY A 504 20.18 7.78 -2.45
N GLY A 505 19.03 7.68 -1.77
CA GLY A 505 18.94 7.10 -0.43
C GLY A 505 18.84 5.57 -0.41
N PHE A 506 18.88 4.89 -1.56
CA PHE A 506 18.82 3.43 -1.63
C PHE A 506 20.21 2.79 -1.66
N ASP A 507 20.44 1.84 -0.77
CA ASP A 507 21.62 0.96 -0.79
C ASP A 507 21.28 -0.39 -1.40
N VAL A 508 22.24 -1.00 -2.09
CA VAL A 508 22.09 -2.38 -2.56
C VAL A 508 21.89 -3.31 -1.37
N LEU A 509 20.78 -4.05 -1.38
CA LEU A 509 20.52 -5.18 -0.49
C LEU A 509 21.07 -6.46 -1.10
N ILE A 510 20.82 -6.66 -2.39
CA ILE A 510 21.35 -7.76 -3.19
C ILE A 510 21.29 -7.39 -4.66
N ASP A 511 22.35 -7.70 -5.40
CA ASP A 511 22.38 -7.67 -6.85
C ASP A 511 23.06 -8.95 -7.35
N GLN A 512 22.25 -9.92 -7.80
CA GLN A 512 22.74 -11.18 -8.34
C GLN A 512 23.38 -11.04 -9.73
N THR A 513 23.25 -9.87 -10.38
CA THR A 513 23.95 -9.57 -11.64
C THR A 513 25.33 -9.00 -11.44
N ALA A 514 25.61 -8.47 -10.24
CA ALA A 514 26.86 -7.81 -9.95
C ALA A 514 28.05 -8.80 -9.97
N PRO A 515 29.16 -8.46 -10.65
CA PRO A 515 30.37 -9.27 -10.60
C PRO A 515 30.88 -9.38 -9.16
N PRO A 516 31.59 -10.47 -8.78
CA PRO A 516 32.03 -10.69 -7.40
C PRO A 516 32.80 -9.51 -6.77
N ALA A 517 33.57 -8.78 -7.58
CA ALA A 517 34.34 -7.60 -7.17
C ALA A 517 33.49 -6.35 -6.87
N ALA A 518 32.22 -6.31 -7.32
CA ALA A 518 31.29 -5.19 -7.11
C ALA A 518 30.31 -5.45 -5.97
N LYS A 519 30.39 -6.60 -5.29
CA LYS A 519 29.54 -6.89 -4.14
C LYS A 519 29.97 -6.00 -2.96
N PRO A 520 29.05 -5.27 -2.32
CA PRO A 520 29.40 -4.44 -1.18
C PRO A 520 30.06 -5.29 -0.09
N PRO A 521 31.03 -4.74 0.67
CA PRO A 521 31.61 -5.44 1.80
C PRO A 521 30.48 -5.90 2.73
N GLN A 522 30.55 -7.13 3.26
CA GLN A 522 29.53 -7.73 4.15
C GLN A 522 29.19 -6.92 5.41
N GLN A 523 29.85 -5.78 5.64
CA GLN A 523 29.74 -4.93 6.82
C GLN A 523 29.25 -3.50 6.55
N SER A 524 29.11 -3.05 5.29
CA SER A 524 28.71 -1.67 4.99
C SER A 524 27.18 -1.50 4.94
N HIS A 525 26.50 -1.72 6.06
CA HIS A 525 25.06 -1.48 6.15
C HIS A 525 24.77 -0.08 6.67
N LEU A 526 24.28 0.80 5.80
CA LEU A 526 24.02 2.21 6.13
C LEU A 526 22.57 2.49 6.53
N LEU A 527 21.80 1.42 6.80
CA LEU A 527 20.44 1.52 7.30
C LEU A 527 20.41 2.31 8.62
N GLY A 528 19.59 3.37 8.66
CA GLY A 528 19.49 4.28 9.80
C GLY A 528 20.68 5.22 9.99
N CYS A 529 21.69 5.20 9.13
CA CYS A 529 22.76 6.20 9.12
C CYS A 529 22.27 7.52 8.50
N TYR A 530 23.14 8.52 8.48
CA TYR A 530 22.88 9.76 7.75
C TYR A 530 22.57 9.46 6.28
N ASN A 531 21.55 10.13 5.73
CA ASN A 531 21.11 9.94 4.36
C ASN A 531 21.63 11.09 3.49
N ASP A 532 22.72 10.83 2.78
CA ASP A 532 23.45 11.70 1.85
C ASP A 532 22.89 11.65 0.42
N ARG A 533 21.58 11.36 0.24
CA ARG A 533 20.98 11.13 -1.08
C ARG A 533 21.26 12.27 -2.06
N LEU A 534 21.29 13.51 -1.61
CA LEU A 534 21.47 14.67 -2.49
C LEU A 534 22.90 14.74 -3.02
N GLU A 535 23.89 14.46 -2.17
CA GLU A 535 25.30 14.34 -2.53
C GLU A 535 25.49 13.18 -3.52
N ASN A 536 24.97 12.00 -3.19
CA ASN A 536 25.07 10.82 -4.04
C ASN A 536 24.43 11.05 -5.43
N LEU A 537 23.22 11.63 -5.49
CA LEU A 537 22.57 11.95 -6.77
C LEU A 537 23.35 12.99 -7.59
N LYS A 538 23.98 13.97 -6.94
CA LYS A 538 24.85 14.93 -7.63
C LYS A 538 26.06 14.24 -8.23
N GLU A 539 26.64 13.26 -7.54
CA GLU A 539 27.79 12.50 -8.02
C GLU A 539 27.43 11.57 -9.19
N LEU A 540 26.32 10.85 -9.10
CA LEU A 540 25.84 9.97 -10.18
C LEU A 540 25.55 10.71 -11.48
N ARG A 541 25.21 12.00 -11.40
CA ARG A 541 24.95 12.88 -12.56
C ARG A 541 26.20 13.51 -13.15
N LYS A 542 27.36 13.42 -12.49
CA LYS A 542 28.61 13.92 -13.08
C LYS A 542 28.96 13.03 -14.28
N PRO A 543 29.29 13.59 -15.45
CA PRO A 543 29.82 12.78 -16.55
C PRO A 543 31.03 12.01 -16.06
N ALA A 544 31.11 10.72 -16.38
CA ALA A 544 32.23 9.87 -15.99
C ALA A 544 33.53 10.61 -16.33
N ARG A 545 34.35 10.90 -15.32
CA ARG A 545 35.69 11.43 -15.57
C ARG A 545 36.37 10.41 -16.46
N GLN A 546 36.64 10.78 -17.71
CA GLN A 546 37.55 10.01 -18.55
C GLN A 546 38.82 9.88 -17.73
N SER A 547 39.12 8.68 -17.25
CA SER A 547 40.42 8.39 -16.66
C SER A 547 41.41 8.60 -17.80
N THR A 548 42.06 9.75 -17.80
CA THR A 548 43.24 9.99 -18.62
C THR A 548 44.29 9.00 -18.13
N ALA A 549 44.38 7.88 -18.83
CA ALA A 549 45.51 6.97 -18.79
C ALA A 549 46.62 7.56 -19.67
#